data_AF-M6JH53-F1
#
_entry.id   AF-M6JH53-F1
#
_cell.length_a   1.000
_cell.length_b   1.000
_cell.length_c   1.000
_cell.angle_alpha   90.00
_cell.angle_beta   90.00
_cell.angle_gamma   90.00
#
_symmetry.space_group_name_H-M   'P 1'
#
loop_
_entity.id
_entity.type
_entity.pdbx_description
1 polymer ?
#
loop_
_entity_poly.entity_id
_entity_poly.type
_entity_poly.pdbx_seq_one_letter_code
_entity_poly.pdbx_strand_id
1 'polypeptide(L)'
;MSTKFDNKIKKIKEHLSSYNPEEVLYYSFSLFLWIPNISAIAKSELTCAIFLALPINLFNEEKVPDFSYERFSYFCRKLIGLFPDFRTLEDFIPETDWGEIKYFLNKKYYKIFYGGNFSNPHDYIKLFEILHFPFAEFYEKKEGIRPQNALQEVLQLIDSRP
;
A
#
# COMPACT_ATOMS: atom_id res chain seq x y z
N MET A 1 3.94 -24.08 16.63
CA MET A 1 3.45 -22.76 16.19
C MET A 1 2.54 -22.84 14.95
N SER A 2 2.69 -23.83 14.05
CA SER A 2 1.90 -23.87 12.80
C SER A 2 0.40 -24.16 12.99
N THR A 3 0.00 -25.12 13.83
CA THR A 3 -1.42 -25.58 13.92
C THR A 3 -2.46 -24.51 14.28
N LYS A 4 -2.10 -23.50 15.09
CA LYS A 4 -3.03 -22.39 15.42
C LYS A 4 -3.18 -21.40 14.28
N PHE A 5 -2.08 -21.10 13.58
CA PHE A 5 -2.08 -20.22 12.42
C PHE A 5 -2.82 -20.89 11.27
N ASP A 6 -2.50 -22.15 10.97
CA ASP A 6 -3.16 -22.96 9.94
C ASP A 6 -4.68 -23.02 10.14
N ASN A 7 -5.13 -23.16 11.39
CA ASN A 7 -6.55 -23.13 11.73
C ASN A 7 -7.20 -21.76 11.48
N LYS A 8 -6.50 -20.65 11.75
CA LYS A 8 -7.00 -19.31 11.41
C LYS A 8 -7.10 -19.13 9.90
N ILE A 9 -6.10 -19.56 9.14
CA ILE A 9 -6.11 -19.51 7.67
C ILE A 9 -7.28 -20.33 7.12
N LYS A 10 -7.51 -21.53 7.66
CA LYS A 10 -8.66 -22.36 7.29
C LYS A 10 -9.99 -21.63 7.51
N LYS A 11 -10.18 -20.99 8.67
CA LYS A 11 -11.40 -20.24 8.98
C LYS A 11 -11.58 -18.99 8.10
N ILE A 12 -10.47 -18.31 7.76
CA ILE A 12 -10.53 -17.18 6.82
C ILE A 12 -10.97 -17.70 5.44
N LYS A 13 -10.41 -18.80 4.95
CA LYS A 13 -10.85 -19.44 3.70
C LYS A 13 -12.34 -19.74 3.70
N GLU A 14 -12.83 -20.41 4.75
CA GLU A 14 -14.25 -20.74 4.92
C GLU A 14 -15.14 -19.48 4.98
N HIS A 15 -14.67 -18.41 5.62
CA HIS A 15 -15.37 -17.14 5.67
C HIS A 15 -15.46 -16.51 4.29
N LEU A 16 -14.33 -16.36 3.58
CA LEU A 16 -14.31 -15.75 2.24
C LEU A 16 -15.14 -16.57 1.23
N SER A 17 -15.01 -17.90 1.27
CA SER A 17 -15.69 -18.79 0.33
C SER A 17 -17.22 -18.85 0.55
N SER A 18 -17.72 -18.39 1.70
CA SER A 18 -19.17 -18.30 1.97
C SER A 18 -19.89 -17.14 1.27
N TYR A 19 -19.13 -16.24 0.64
CA TYR A 19 -19.61 -15.07 -0.09
C TYR A 19 -19.44 -15.26 -1.60
N ASN A 20 -20.16 -14.44 -2.36
CA ASN A 20 -19.84 -14.26 -3.78
C ASN A 20 -18.46 -13.57 -3.88
N PRO A 21 -17.59 -13.97 -4.83
CA PRO A 21 -16.23 -13.43 -4.92
C PRO A 21 -16.20 -11.92 -5.17
N GLU A 22 -17.22 -11.37 -5.85
CA GLU A 22 -17.36 -9.93 -6.05
C GLU A 22 -17.56 -9.21 -4.70
N GLU A 23 -18.42 -9.74 -3.82
CA GLU A 23 -18.61 -9.21 -2.46
C GLU A 23 -17.28 -9.21 -1.68
N VAL A 24 -16.53 -10.31 -1.76
CA VAL A 24 -15.24 -10.42 -1.06
C VAL A 24 -14.28 -9.32 -1.51
N LEU A 25 -14.20 -9.05 -2.81
CA LEU A 25 -13.35 -7.98 -3.36
C LEU A 25 -13.80 -6.61 -2.84
N TYR A 26 -15.06 -6.24 -3.07
CA TYR A 26 -15.57 -4.92 -2.66
C TYR A 26 -15.43 -4.71 -1.16
N TYR A 27 -15.84 -5.68 -0.35
CA TYR A 27 -15.79 -5.56 1.10
C TYR A 27 -14.36 -5.51 1.63
N SER A 28 -13.45 -6.32 1.08
CA SER A 28 -12.04 -6.30 1.49
C SER A 28 -11.39 -4.97 1.13
N PHE A 29 -11.60 -4.46 -0.09
CA PHE A 29 -11.07 -3.16 -0.48
C PHE A 29 -11.65 -2.02 0.36
N SER A 30 -12.97 -1.98 0.57
CA SER A 30 -13.58 -0.97 1.45
C SER A 30 -13.03 -1.03 2.87
N LEU A 31 -12.73 -2.22 3.40
CA LEU A 31 -12.15 -2.38 4.72
C LEU A 31 -10.70 -1.87 4.78
N PHE A 32 -9.86 -2.20 3.80
CA PHE A 32 -8.43 -1.87 3.83
C PHE A 32 -8.13 -0.44 3.35
N LEU A 33 -9.02 0.17 2.55
CA LEU A 33 -8.93 1.58 2.18
C LEU A 33 -9.46 2.53 3.26
N TRP A 34 -10.06 1.99 4.33
CA TRP A 34 -10.49 2.81 5.45
C TRP A 34 -9.29 3.27 6.27
N ILE A 35 -9.09 4.59 6.37
CA ILE A 35 -7.92 5.24 7.01
C ILE A 35 -7.54 4.63 8.38
N PRO A 36 -8.48 4.32 9.30
CA PRO A 36 -8.13 3.69 10.58
C PRO A 36 -7.43 2.34 10.47
N ASN A 37 -7.49 1.66 9.31
CA ASN A 37 -6.86 0.37 9.04
C ASN A 37 -5.56 0.48 8.24
N ILE A 38 -4.97 1.67 8.09
CA ILE A 38 -3.80 1.89 7.23
C ILE A 38 -2.56 1.09 7.64
N SER A 39 -2.43 0.75 8.93
CA SER A 39 -1.34 -0.10 9.43
C SER A 39 -1.59 -1.61 9.26
N ALA A 40 -2.79 -2.01 8.82
CA ALA A 40 -3.20 -3.41 8.71
C ALA A 40 -2.71 -4.09 7.41
N ILE A 41 -1.46 -3.82 7.00
CA ILE A 41 -0.90 -4.28 5.72
C ILE A 41 -0.77 -5.81 5.69
N ALA A 42 -0.30 -6.44 6.77
CA ALA A 42 -0.16 -7.90 6.80
C ALA A 42 -1.53 -8.59 6.73
N LYS A 43 -2.56 -8.03 7.37
CA LYS A 43 -3.95 -8.51 7.26
C LYS A 43 -4.52 -8.35 5.86
N SER A 44 -4.23 -7.24 5.19
CA SER A 44 -4.69 -6.99 3.81
C SER A 44 -4.02 -7.94 2.82
N GLU A 45 -2.69 -8.05 2.87
CA GLU A 45 -1.92 -8.98 2.05
C GLU A 45 -2.34 -10.43 2.27
N LEU A 46 -2.54 -10.84 3.53
CA LEU A 46 -3.00 -12.19 3.83
C LEU A 46 -4.38 -12.46 3.21
N THR A 47 -5.32 -11.51 3.33
CA THR A 47 -6.67 -11.66 2.76
C THR A 47 -6.60 -11.77 1.24
N CYS A 48 -5.83 -10.90 0.58
CA CYS A 48 -5.62 -10.93 -0.86
C CYS A 48 -4.97 -12.24 -1.31
N ALA A 49 -3.92 -12.69 -0.62
CA ALA A 49 -3.24 -13.94 -0.94
C ALA A 49 -4.18 -15.15 -0.81
N ILE A 50 -5.01 -15.20 0.24
CA ILE A 50 -5.99 -16.27 0.41
C ILE A 50 -7.05 -16.22 -0.70
N PHE A 51 -7.59 -15.04 -1.00
CA PHE A 51 -8.58 -14.86 -2.05
C PHE A 51 -8.05 -15.34 -3.41
N LEU A 52 -6.85 -14.90 -3.80
CA LEU A 52 -6.22 -15.29 -5.07
C LEU A 52 -5.85 -16.78 -5.13
N ALA A 53 -5.58 -17.41 -3.99
CA ALA A 53 -5.25 -18.83 -3.91
C ALA A 53 -6.48 -19.76 -3.87
N LEU A 54 -7.68 -19.22 -3.65
CA LEU A 54 -8.91 -20.01 -3.62
C LEU A 54 -9.41 -20.25 -5.06
N PRO A 55 -9.60 -21.52 -5.47
CA PRO A 55 -10.32 -21.83 -6.69
C PRO A 55 -11.72 -21.20 -6.68
N ILE A 56 -12.10 -20.64 -7.82
CA ILE A 56 -13.35 -19.87 -8.00
C ILE A 56 -14.55 -20.73 -7.56
N ASN A 57 -14.58 -22.01 -7.94
CA ASN A 57 -15.63 -22.98 -7.59
C ASN A 57 -15.80 -23.29 -6.09
N LEU A 58 -14.92 -22.79 -5.21
CA LEU A 58 -15.11 -22.88 -3.76
C LEU A 58 -15.96 -21.71 -3.23
N PHE A 59 -16.08 -20.61 -3.97
CA PHE A 59 -16.92 -19.48 -3.61
C PHE A 59 -18.39 -19.74 -3.92
N ASN A 60 -19.26 -18.95 -3.29
CA ASN A 60 -20.70 -18.99 -3.53
C ASN A 60 -21.07 -18.13 -4.75
N GLU A 61 -20.49 -18.44 -5.91
CA GLU A 61 -20.63 -17.68 -7.15
C GLU A 61 -22.06 -17.59 -7.68
N GLU A 62 -22.83 -18.68 -7.53
CA GLU A 62 -24.20 -18.75 -8.03
C GLU A 62 -25.15 -17.80 -7.30
N LYS A 63 -24.75 -17.33 -6.11
CA LYS A 63 -25.53 -16.38 -5.33
C LYS A 63 -25.32 -14.97 -5.86
N VAL A 64 -26.43 -14.26 -6.09
CA VAL A 64 -26.43 -12.82 -6.41
C VAL A 64 -25.72 -12.06 -5.29
N PRO A 65 -24.75 -11.18 -5.62
CA PRO A 65 -24.05 -10.39 -4.62
C PRO A 65 -25.01 -9.39 -3.95
N ASP A 66 -24.88 -9.25 -2.64
CA ASP A 66 -25.63 -8.32 -1.81
C ASP A 66 -24.63 -7.32 -1.24
N PHE A 67 -24.80 -6.04 -1.55
CA PHE A 67 -23.91 -4.95 -1.13
C PHE A 67 -24.50 -4.10 0.01
N SER A 68 -25.42 -4.66 0.80
CA SER A 68 -25.98 -4.00 1.98
C SER A 68 -24.93 -3.73 3.05
N TYR A 69 -25.12 -2.65 3.80
CA TYR A 69 -24.23 -2.28 4.90
C TYR A 69 -24.22 -3.34 6.00
N GLU A 70 -25.35 -3.98 6.28
CA GLU A 70 -25.48 -5.03 7.28
C GLU A 70 -24.59 -6.22 6.95
N ARG A 71 -24.58 -6.61 5.67
CA ARG A 71 -23.79 -7.73 5.16
C ARG A 71 -22.31 -7.40 5.13
N PHE A 72 -21.95 -6.20 4.66
CA PHE A 72 -20.58 -5.67 4.75
C PHE A 72 -20.09 -5.64 6.21
N SER A 73 -20.85 -5.06 7.12
CA SER A 73 -20.50 -4.94 8.54
C SER A 73 -20.33 -6.30 9.21
N TYR A 74 -21.17 -7.28 8.87
CA TYR A 74 -21.03 -8.65 9.36
C TYR A 74 -19.76 -9.31 8.78
N PHE A 75 -19.51 -9.16 7.48
CA PHE A 75 -18.29 -9.64 6.83
C PHE A 75 -17.04 -9.11 7.52
N CYS A 76 -16.93 -7.79 7.71
CA CYS A 76 -15.77 -7.16 8.33
C CYS A 76 -15.56 -7.62 9.77
N ARG A 77 -16.61 -7.63 10.60
CA ARG A 77 -16.50 -8.06 12.01
C ARG A 77 -16.02 -9.49 12.12
N LYS A 78 -16.52 -10.39 11.27
CA LYS A 78 -16.07 -11.78 11.23
C LYS A 78 -14.62 -11.88 10.77
N LEU A 79 -14.26 -11.24 9.66
CA LEU A 79 -12.90 -11.28 9.12
C LEU A 79 -11.87 -10.74 10.13
N ILE A 80 -12.15 -9.58 10.74
CA ILE A 80 -11.29 -8.96 11.76
C ILE A 80 -11.06 -9.91 12.94
N GLY A 81 -12.11 -10.58 13.42
CA GLY A 81 -12.00 -11.55 14.51
C GLY A 81 -11.23 -12.82 14.15
N LEU A 82 -11.07 -13.13 12.86
CA LEU A 82 -10.34 -14.31 12.39
C LEU A 82 -8.86 -14.05 12.17
N PHE A 83 -8.43 -12.80 11.99
CA PHE A 83 -7.03 -12.49 11.69
C PHE A 83 -6.07 -13.04 12.75
N PRO A 84 -4.92 -13.60 12.33
CA PRO A 84 -3.83 -13.85 13.24
C PRO A 84 -3.30 -12.52 13.79
N ASP A 85 -2.55 -12.65 14.87
CA ASP A 85 -1.95 -11.49 15.51
C ASP A 85 -0.63 -11.16 14.81
N PHE A 86 -0.52 -9.93 14.30
CA PHE A 86 0.64 -9.42 13.59
C PHE A 86 1.29 -8.26 14.36
N ARG A 87 1.20 -8.28 15.70
CA ARG A 87 1.68 -7.20 16.57
C ARG A 87 3.02 -6.57 16.19
N THR A 88 4.01 -7.34 15.73
CA THR A 88 5.35 -6.83 15.34
C THR A 88 5.47 -6.34 13.90
N LEU A 89 4.47 -6.61 13.05
CA LEU A 89 4.44 -6.17 11.64
C LEU A 89 3.51 -4.97 11.43
N GLU A 90 2.54 -4.77 12.33
CA GLU A 90 1.48 -3.77 12.21
C GLU A 90 1.42 -2.83 13.42
N ASP A 91 2.46 -2.83 14.28
CA ASP A 91 2.67 -1.81 15.32
C ASP A 91 3.10 -0.46 14.74
N PHE A 92 3.67 -0.47 13.53
CA PHE A 92 4.00 0.72 12.78
C PHE A 92 2.82 1.19 11.94
N ILE A 93 2.43 2.45 12.10
CA ILE A 93 1.55 3.15 11.17
C ILE A 93 2.46 3.69 10.06
N PRO A 94 2.34 3.23 8.80
CA PRO A 94 3.06 3.82 7.70
C PRO A 94 2.67 5.29 7.59
N GLU A 95 3.65 6.18 7.68
CA GLU A 95 3.42 7.60 7.40
C GLU A 95 2.86 7.71 5.97
N THR A 96 1.63 8.21 5.87
CA THR A 96 0.90 8.32 4.62
C THR A 96 1.16 9.70 4.06
N ASP A 97 2.38 9.91 3.60
CA ASP A 97 2.91 11.24 3.37
C ASP A 97 2.76 11.66 1.91
N TRP A 98 1.53 11.62 1.39
CA TRP A 98 1.29 12.36 0.16
C TRP A 98 1.26 13.86 0.47
N GLY A 99 2.41 14.51 0.29
CA GLY A 99 2.54 15.96 0.40
C GLY A 99 2.72 16.52 1.82
N GLU A 100 2.76 15.66 2.84
CA GLU A 100 3.23 16.05 4.19
C GLU A 100 4.76 16.22 4.19
N ILE A 101 5.48 15.28 3.58
CA ILE A 101 6.93 15.38 3.41
C ILE A 101 7.26 16.24 2.19
N LYS A 102 8.15 17.20 2.43
CA LYS A 102 8.61 18.16 1.44
C LYS A 102 10.11 18.09 1.30
N TYR A 103 10.58 18.12 0.06
CA TYR A 103 11.99 18.23 -0.27
C TYR A 103 12.33 19.68 -0.62
N PHE A 104 13.40 20.23 -0.04
CA PHE A 104 13.82 21.60 -0.30
C PHE A 104 14.92 21.64 -1.37
N LEU A 105 14.63 22.24 -2.52
CA LEU A 105 15.58 22.47 -3.59
C LEU A 105 15.40 23.88 -4.15
N ASN A 106 16.50 24.59 -4.44
CA ASN A 106 16.47 25.90 -5.11
C ASN A 106 15.49 26.92 -4.48
N LYS A 107 15.45 27.00 -3.14
CA LYS A 107 14.57 27.90 -2.37
C LYS A 107 13.06 27.59 -2.49
N LYS A 108 12.69 26.41 -2.99
CA LYS A 108 11.31 25.93 -3.04
C LYS A 108 11.20 24.59 -2.30
N TYR A 109 10.09 24.42 -1.59
CA TYR A 109 9.66 23.13 -1.06
C TYR A 109 8.79 22.43 -2.11
N TYR A 110 9.14 21.19 -2.43
CA TYR A 110 8.39 20.30 -3.33
C TYR A 110 7.76 19.20 -2.50
N LYS A 111 6.47 18.93 -2.70
CA LYS A 111 5.86 17.71 -2.16
C LYS A 111 6.55 16.51 -2.79
N ILE A 112 6.91 15.53 -1.96
CA ILE A 112 7.42 14.25 -2.45
C ILE A 112 6.56 13.12 -1.92
N PHE A 113 6.57 12.00 -2.64
CA PHE A 113 5.98 10.77 -2.15
C PHE A 113 6.78 10.29 -0.95
N TYR A 114 6.08 9.90 0.11
CA TYR A 114 6.67 9.10 1.16
C TYR A 114 5.62 8.10 1.65
N GLY A 115 6.07 6.89 1.98
CA GLY A 115 5.21 5.72 2.16
C GLY A 115 5.14 4.81 0.92
N GLY A 116 5.30 3.51 1.16
CA GLY A 116 5.39 2.44 0.15
C GLY A 116 6.62 1.54 0.38
N ASN A 117 6.77 0.46 -0.38
CA ASN A 117 7.95 -0.43 -0.31
C ASN A 117 9.27 0.24 -0.74
N PHE A 118 9.24 1.50 -1.15
CA PHE A 118 10.44 2.30 -1.39
C PHE A 118 10.95 2.83 -0.05
N SER A 119 12.06 2.28 0.42
CA SER A 119 12.81 2.81 1.57
C SER A 119 13.08 4.31 1.37
N ASN A 120 12.70 5.14 2.33
CA ASN A 120 13.02 6.57 2.46
C ASN A 120 13.42 7.33 1.17
N PRO A 121 12.46 7.74 0.31
CA PRO A 121 12.74 8.47 -0.94
C PRO A 121 13.50 9.78 -0.73
N HIS A 122 13.35 10.41 0.43
CA HIS A 122 14.10 11.61 0.78
C HIS A 122 15.62 11.37 0.76
N ASP A 123 16.08 10.24 1.31
CA ASP A 123 17.51 9.92 1.37
C ASP A 123 18.09 9.66 -0.02
N TYR A 124 17.33 9.03 -0.91
CA TYR A 124 17.77 8.80 -2.28
C TYR A 124 17.87 10.09 -3.09
N ILE A 125 16.91 11.01 -2.93
CA ILE A 125 16.98 12.34 -3.55
C ILE A 125 18.21 13.07 -3.00
N LYS A 126 18.46 13.00 -1.69
CA LYS A 126 19.62 13.64 -1.09
C LYS A 126 20.95 13.04 -1.56
N LEU A 127 21.00 11.72 -1.66
CA LEU A 127 22.16 11.00 -2.19
C LEU A 127 22.43 11.39 -3.65
N PHE A 128 21.39 11.54 -4.46
CA PHE A 128 21.51 12.02 -5.83
C PHE A 128 22.18 13.40 -5.89
N GLU A 129 21.79 14.35 -5.03
CA GLU A 129 22.46 15.66 -4.97
C GLU A 129 23.95 15.52 -4.65
N ILE A 130 24.28 14.76 -3.60
CA ILE A 130 25.66 14.58 -3.13
C ILE A 130 26.53 13.96 -4.22
N LEU A 131 26.00 12.95 -4.92
CA LEU A 131 26.77 12.21 -5.92
C LEU A 131 26.88 12.93 -7.26
N HIS A 132 25.86 13.68 -7.69
CA HIS A 132 25.80 14.17 -9.07
C HIS A 132 25.96 15.68 -9.21
N PHE A 133 25.56 16.49 -8.21
CA PHE A 133 25.66 17.95 -8.34
C PHE A 133 27.11 18.45 -8.47
N PRO A 134 28.10 17.91 -7.73
CA PRO A 134 29.50 18.31 -7.90
C PRO A 134 30.07 18.07 -9.29
N PHE A 135 29.49 17.13 -10.05
CA PHE A 135 29.94 16.76 -11.40
C PHE A 135 29.03 17.31 -12.50
N ALA A 136 28.22 18.33 -12.22
CA ALA A 136 27.22 18.84 -13.15
C ALA A 136 27.80 19.26 -14.52
N GLU A 137 28.97 19.90 -14.54
CA GLU A 137 29.64 20.32 -15.78
C GLU A 137 30.05 19.12 -16.65
N PHE A 138 30.44 18.01 -16.02
CA PHE A 138 30.78 16.78 -16.73
C PHE A 138 29.55 16.19 -17.42
N TYR A 139 28.42 16.10 -16.72
CA TYR A 139 27.16 15.62 -17.30
C TYR A 139 26.63 16.53 -18.39
N GLU A 140 26.72 17.85 -18.21
CA GLU A 140 26.27 18.81 -19.21
C GLU A 140 27.09 18.71 -20.50
N LYS A 141 28.41 18.55 -20.39
CA LYS A 141 29.29 18.40 -21.55
C LYS A 141 29.09 17.05 -22.26
N LYS A 142 28.87 15.98 -21.51
CA LYS A 142 28.82 14.62 -22.06
C LYS A 142 27.44 14.22 -22.56
N GLU A 143 26.40 14.54 -21.78
CA GLU A 143 25.02 14.08 -21.97
C GLU A 143 24.06 15.24 -22.30
N GLY A 144 24.51 16.50 -22.25
CA GLY A 144 23.67 17.67 -22.47
C GLY A 144 22.68 17.96 -21.34
N ILE A 145 22.80 17.27 -20.20
CA ILE A 145 21.86 17.33 -19.08
C ILE A 145 22.58 17.85 -17.84
N ARG A 146 21.99 18.85 -17.19
CA ARG A 146 22.39 19.29 -15.84
C ARG A 146 21.60 18.52 -14.79
N PRO A 147 22.24 17.78 -13.85
CA PRO A 147 21.55 17.00 -12.82
C PRO A 147 20.56 17.82 -11.98
N GLN A 148 20.89 19.09 -11.71
CA GLN A 148 20.01 20.00 -10.97
C GLN A 148 18.70 20.25 -11.70
N ASN A 149 18.76 20.47 -13.03
CA ASN A 149 17.59 20.73 -13.85
C ASN A 149 16.72 19.48 -13.96
N ALA A 150 17.35 18.33 -14.20
CA ALA A 150 16.66 17.04 -14.28
C ALA A 150 15.93 16.71 -12.97
N LEU A 151 16.59 16.88 -11.81
CA LEU A 151 15.95 16.67 -10.52
C LEU A 151 14.80 17.67 -10.29
N GLN A 152 15.00 18.94 -10.64
CA GLN A 152 13.96 19.95 -10.50
C GLN A 152 12.72 19.64 -11.35
N GLU A 153 12.88 19.18 -12.59
CA GLU A 153 11.78 18.78 -13.46
C GLU A 153 10.99 17.60 -12.88
N VAL A 154 11.69 16.59 -12.35
CA VAL A 154 11.06 15.45 -11.68
C VAL A 154 10.28 15.89 -10.44
N LEU A 155 10.88 16.74 -9.59
CA LEU A 155 10.22 17.27 -8.40
C LEU A 155 9.00 18.13 -8.75
N GLN A 156 9.07 18.93 -9.82
CA GLN A 156 7.92 19.70 -10.31
C GLN A 156 6.78 18.80 -10.79
N LEU A 157 7.10 17.74 -11.53
CA LEU A 157 6.11 16.77 -11.99
C LEU A 157 5.39 16.10 -10.81
N ILE A 158 6.14 15.69 -9.79
CA ILE A 158 5.60 15.09 -8.57
C ILE A 158 4.70 16.09 -7.81
N ASP A 159 5.21 17.31 -7.59
CA ASP A 159 4.52 18.37 -6.83
C ASP A 159 3.24 18.88 -7.50
N SER A 160 3.12 18.70 -8.83
CA SER A 160 1.96 19.12 -9.62
C SER A 160 0.75 18.17 -9.57
N ARG A 161 0.91 16.97 -9.00
CA ARG A 161 -0.18 15.99 -8.91
C ARG A 161 -1.10 16.31 -7.72
N PRO A 162 -2.43 16.21 -7.89
CA PRO A 162 -3.41 16.50 -6.84
C PRO A 162 -3.26 15.58 -5.63
#